data_AF-A0A2P7EDJ5-F1
#
_entry.id   AF-A0A2P7EDJ5-F1
#
_cell.length_a   1.000
_cell.length_b   1.000
_cell.length_c   1.000
_cell.angle_alpha   90.00
_cell.angle_beta   90.00
_cell.angle_gamma   90.00
#
_symmetry.space_group_name_H-M   'P 1'
#
loop_
_entity.id
_entity.type
_entity.pdbx_description
1 polymer ?
#
loop_
_entity_poly.entity_id
_entity_poly.type
_entity_poly.pdbx_seq_one_letter_code
_entity_poly.pdbx_strand_id
1 'polypeptide(L)' 'MARLLIAASGTGGHLFPALAVAERMPIDWQVSWLGVPDRLERDLVPSHYPLHTVRAGGLQ' A
#
# COMPACT_ATOMS: atom_id res chain seq x y z
N MET A 1 11.69 -5.11 -15.97
CA MET A 1 10.98 -5.37 -14.70
C MET A 1 10.74 -4.03 -14.02
N ALA A 2 9.51 -3.55 -13.95
CA ALA A 2 9.19 -2.28 -13.32
C ALA A 2 8.97 -2.46 -11.81
N ARG A 3 9.15 -1.38 -11.04
CA ARG A 3 8.93 -1.35 -9.59
C ARG A 3 7.86 -0.31 -9.28
N LEU A 4 6.82 -0.72 -8.57
CA LEU A 4 5.71 0.13 -8.15
C LEU A 4 5.71 0.25 -6.63
N LEU A 5 5.85 1.48 -6.15
CA LEU A 5 5.65 1.82 -4.74
C LEU A 5 4.29 2.51 -4.59
N ILE A 6 3.40 1.92 -3.80
CA ILE A 6 2.08 2.50 -3.50
C ILE A 6 2.14 3.12 -2.11
N ALA A 7 1.94 4.44 -2.02
CA ALA A 7 1.89 5.19 -0.77
C ALA A 7 0.44 5.62 -0.46
N ALA A 8 -0.46 4.64 -0.33
CA ALA A 8 -1.84 4.87 0.06
C ALA A 8 -2.02 4.47 1.53
N SER A 9 -2.33 5.46 2.36
CA SER A 9 -2.50 5.31 3.80
C SER A 9 -3.76 6.07 4.22
N GLY A 10 -4.48 5.61 5.24
CA GLY A 10 -5.71 6.27 5.67
C GLY A 10 -6.82 5.31 6.08
N THR A 11 -8.05 5.65 5.70
CA THR A 11 -9.22 4.76 5.82
C THR A 11 -9.38 3.92 4.55
N GLY A 12 -10.40 3.06 4.50
CA GLY A 12 -10.69 2.22 3.34
C GLY A 12 -10.86 2.99 2.01
N GLY A 13 -11.24 4.27 2.05
CA GLY A 13 -11.56 5.05 0.84
C GLY A 13 -10.40 5.19 -0.16
N HIS A 14 -9.15 5.25 0.31
CA HIS A 14 -7.97 5.23 -0.56
C HIS A 14 -7.33 3.84 -0.65
N LEU A 15 -7.43 3.06 0.41
CA LEU A 15 -6.78 1.75 0.51
C LEU A 15 -7.36 0.75 -0.50
N PHE A 16 -8.69 0.59 -0.55
CA PHE A 16 -9.33 -0.41 -1.41
C PHE A 16 -9.15 -0.11 -2.90
N PRO A 17 -9.30 1.15 -3.39
CA PRO A 17 -8.99 1.44 -4.79
C PRO A 17 -7.51 1.20 -5.14
N ALA A 18 -6.59 1.53 -4.25
CA ALA A 18 -5.16 1.31 -4.49
C ALA A 18 -4.82 -0.20 -4.54
N LEU A 19 -5.43 -1.03 -3.70
CA LEU A 19 -5.33 -2.49 -3.78
C LEU A 19 -5.89 -3.00 -5.11
N ALA A 20 -7.07 -2.54 -5.53
CA ALA A 20 -7.67 -2.93 -6.80
C ALA A 20 -6.80 -2.56 -8.02
N VAL A 21 -6.09 -1.42 -7.96
CA VAL A 21 -5.09 -1.05 -8.99
C VAL A 21 -3.88 -1.99 -8.93
N ALA A 22 -3.35 -2.28 -7.74
CA ALA A 22 -2.21 -3.17 -7.56
C ALA A 22 -2.47 -4.59 -8.10
N GLU A 23 -3.68 -5.11 -7.89
CA GLU A 23 -4.12 -6.43 -8.38
C GLU A 23 -4.18 -6.51 -9.91
N ARG A 24 -4.30 -5.37 -10.59
CA ARG A 24 -4.36 -5.28 -12.06
C ARG A 24 -3.00 -5.05 -12.70
N MET A 25 -1.95 -4.86 -11.91
CA MET A 25 -0.60 -4.68 -12.45
C MET A 25 -0.07 -5.98 -13.06
N PRO A 26 0.79 -5.89 -14.10
CA PRO A 26 1.46 -7.05 -14.65
C PRO A 26 2.22 -7.85 -13.58
N ILE A 27 2.20 -9.17 -13.68
CA ILE A 27 2.81 -10.07 -12.68
C ILE A 27 4.34 -9.91 -12.59
N ASP A 28 4.98 -9.39 -13.63
CA ASP A 28 6.41 -9.11 -13.65
C ASP A 28 6.78 -7.82 -12.90
N TRP A 29 5.79 -7.04 -12.43
CA TRP A 29 6.05 -5.85 -11.64
C TRP A 29 6.31 -6.20 -10.18
N GLN A 30 7.32 -5.56 -9.59
CA GLN A 30 7.56 -5.65 -8.16
C GLN A 30 6.73 -4.58 -7.46
N VAL A 31 5.66 -4.99 -6.80
CA VAL A 31 4.79 -4.10 -6.03
C VAL A 31 5.24 -4.08 -4.57
N SER A 32 5.30 -2.89 -3.98
CA SER A 32 5.56 -2.70 -2.55
C SER A 32 4.69 -1.56 -2.03
N TRP A 33 4.39 -1.60 -0.74
CA TRP A 33 3.51 -0.64 -0.08
C TRP A 33 4.28 0.21 0.93
N LEU A 34 3.97 1.49 0.98
CA LEU A 34 4.44 2.43 2.00
C LEU A 34 3.25 2.91 2.82
N GLY A 35 3.30 2.69 4.13
CA GLY A 35 2.24 3.09 5.05
C GLY A 35 2.78 3.57 6.39
N VAL A 36 1.86 3.75 7.35
CA VAL A 36 2.20 4.07 8.74
C VAL A 36 1.80 2.90 9.66
N PRO A 37 2.45 2.72 10.81
CA PRO A 37 2.25 1.51 11.63
C PRO A 37 0.88 1.43 12.32
N ASP A 38 0.14 2.53 12.42
CA ASP A 38 -1.04 2.62 13.30
C ASP A 38 -2.35 2.77 12.52
N ARG A 39 -2.40 2.29 11.28
CA ARG A 39 -3.56 2.42 10.38
C ARG A 39 -3.95 1.10 9.71
N LEU A 40 -5.09 1.14 9.00
CA LEU A 40 -5.76 -0.01 8.41
C LEU A 40 -4.85 -0.82 7.45
N GLU A 41 -3.92 -0.16 6.76
CA GLU A 41 -2.97 -0.85 5.89
C GLU A 41 -2.10 -1.88 6.62
N ARG A 42 -1.81 -1.69 7.92
CA ARG A 42 -0.99 -2.62 8.70
C ARG A 42 -1.60 -4.03 8.70
N ASP A 43 -2.92 -4.09 8.80
CA ASP A 43 -3.64 -5.35 8.97
C ASP A 43 -4.05 -5.94 7.62
N LEU A 44 -4.35 -5.10 6.62
CA LEU A 44 -4.85 -5.56 5.31
C LEU A 44 -3.79 -5.77 4.24
N VAL A 45 -2.72 -4.98 4.21
CA VAL A 45 -1.75 -5.04 3.10
C VAL A 45 -0.81 -6.26 3.15
N PRO A 46 -0.28 -6.69 4.31
CA PRO A 46 0.72 -7.76 4.36
C PRO A 46 0.29 -9.11 3.79
N SER A 47 -1.02 -9.37 3.66
CA SER A 47 -1.54 -10.57 2.98
C SER A 47 -1.45 -10.51 1.45
N HIS A 48 -1.20 -9.34 0.87
CA HIS A 48 -1.14 -9.12 -0.58
C HIS A 48 0.25 -8.65 -1.05
N TYR A 49 0.86 -7.70 -0.32
CA TYR A 49 2.10 -7.03 -0.74
C TYR A 49 3.03 -6.73 0.45
N PRO A 50 4.35 -6.65 0.22
CA PRO A 50 5.30 -6.19 1.23
C PRO A 50 4.97 -4.78 1.73
N LEU A 51 4.80 -4.63 3.04
CA LEU A 51 4.55 -3.35 3.69
C LEU A 51 5.82 -2.79 4.33
N HIS A 52 6.20 -1.59 3.91
CA HIS A 52 7.20 -0.75 4.56
C HIS A 52 6.50 0.33 5.36
N THR A 53 6.87 0.49 6.63
CA THR A 53 6.27 1.50 7.51
C THR A 53 7.25 2.65 7.75
N VAL A 54 6.70 3.86 7.78
CA VAL A 54 7.39 5.07 8.24
C VAL A 54 6.58 5.75 9.33
N ARG A 55 7.26 6.38 10.28
CA ARG A 55 6.60 7.20 11.30
C ARG A 55 6.32 8.59 10.73
N ALA A 56 5.16 8.74 10.10
CA ALA A 56 4.66 10.00 9.56
C ALA A 56 3.22 10.25 10.03
N GLY A 57 2.85 11.51 10.27
CA GLY A 57 1.51 11.91 10.70
C GLY A 57 1.25 13.39 10.40
N GLY A 58 -0.02 13.78 10.31
CA GLY A 58 -0.41 15.17 10.07
C GLY A 58 -0.24 15.69 8.62
N LEU A 59 0.19 14.83 7.70
CA LEU A 59 0.17 15.08 6.26
C LEU A 59 -1.12 14.46 5.71
N GLN A 60 -2.17 15.27 5.55
CA GLN A 60 -3.39 14.88 4.84
C GLN A 60 -3.61 15.84 3.67
#